data_AF-A0A524MXB5-F1
#
_entry.id   AF-A0A524MXB5-F1
#
_cell.length_a   1.000
_cell.length_b   1.000
_cell.length_c   1.000
_cell.angle_alpha   90.00
_cell.angle_beta   90.00
_cell.angle_gamma   90.00
#
_symmetry.space_group_name_H-M   'P 1'
#
loop_
_entity.id
_entity.type
_entity.pdbx_description
1 polymer ?
#
loop_
_entity_poly.entity_id
_entity_poly.type
_entity_poly.pdbx_seq_one_letter_code
_entity_poly.pdbx_strand_id
1 'polypeptide(L)' 'MAQLFGHEDLDVYQAALQLVAWLESMFTEFSCSADLLSKLDKSTTGIVLKIAEGKGRRP' A
#
# COMPACT_ATOMS: atom_id res chain seq x y z
N MET A 1 -9.14 -18.73 16.64
CA MET A 1 -9.70 -18.36 15.33
C MET A 1 -8.64 -17.52 14.62
N ALA A 2 -8.23 -17.85 13.39
CA ALA A 2 -7.32 -16.98 12.63
C ALA A 2 -8.05 -15.65 12.40
N GLN A 3 -7.48 -14.53 12.83
CA GLN A 3 -8.08 -13.23 12.58
C GLN A 3 -8.00 -12.96 11.07
N LEU A 4 -9.14 -13.13 10.40
CA LEU A 4 -9.32 -12.68 9.03
C LEU A 4 -8.99 -11.18 9.05
N PHE A 5 -8.02 -10.74 8.24
CA PHE A 5 -7.50 -9.36 8.23
C PHE A 5 -6.62 -8.93 9.41
N GLY A 6 -5.94 -9.85 10.11
CA GLY A 6 -4.96 -9.46 11.14
C GLY A 6 -3.75 -8.63 10.68
N HIS A 7 -3.65 -8.29 9.38
CA HIS A 7 -2.70 -7.32 8.86
C HIS A 7 -3.18 -5.87 9.03
N GLU A 8 -4.48 -5.62 9.16
CA GLU A 8 -5.04 -4.27 9.30
C GLU A 8 -4.57 -3.59 10.59
N ASP A 9 -4.37 -4.35 11.67
CA ASP A 9 -3.85 -3.85 12.94
C ASP A 9 -2.34 -3.59 12.92
N LEU A 10 -1.63 -3.85 11.82
CA LEU A 10 -0.20 -3.58 11.75
C LEU A 10 0.10 -2.11 11.49
N ASP A 11 0.98 -1.55 12.31
CA ASP A 11 1.56 -0.23 12.06
C ASP A 11 2.16 -0.10 10.66
N VAL A 12 2.82 -1.16 10.17
CA VAL A 12 3.42 -1.16 8.83
C VAL A 12 2.37 -1.20 7.71
N TYR A 13 1.22 -1.83 7.94
CA TYR A 13 0.12 -1.83 6.97
C TYR A 13 -0.55 -0.45 6.92
N GLN A 14 -0.79 0.15 8.09
CA GLN A 14 -1.33 1.51 8.19
C GLN A 14 -0.39 2.55 7.55
N ALA A 15 0.92 2.44 7.79
CA ALA A 15 1.92 3.28 7.13
C ALA A 15 1.92 3.11 5.60
N ALA A 16 1.70 1.88 5.10
CA ALA A 16 1.58 1.63 3.67
C ALA A 16 0.31 2.27 3.07
N LEU A 17 -0.82 2.24 3.78
CA LEU A 17 -2.03 2.95 3.36
C LEU A 17 -1.83 4.48 3.35
N GLN A 18 -1.15 5.02 4.37
CA GLN A 18 -0.80 6.45 4.42
C GLN A 18 0.10 6.85 3.25
N LEU A 19 1.04 5.99 2.84
CA LEU A 19 1.88 6.22 1.66
C LEU A 19 1.05 6.31 0.37
N VAL A 20 0.06 5.42 0.18
CA VAL A 20 -0.86 5.48 -0.98
C VAL A 20 -1.61 6.81 -0.98
N ALA A 21 -2.25 7.16 0.14
CA ALA A 21 -3.03 8.39 0.25
C ALA A 21 -2.19 9.66 0.03
N TRP A 22 -0.96 9.67 0.56
CA TRP A 22 -0.03 10.78 0.34
C TRP A 22 0.38 10.91 -1.13
N LEU A 23 0.65 9.79 -1.83
CA LEU A 23 0.98 9.82 -3.25
C LEU A 23 -0.19 10.31 -4.11
N GLU A 24 -1.43 9.88 -3.81
CA GLU A 24 -2.62 10.39 -4.50
C GLU A 24 -2.76 11.91 -4.33
N SER A 25 -2.52 12.43 -3.12
CA SER A 25 -2.51 13.87 -2.86
C SER A 25 -1.37 14.60 -3.59
N MET A 26 -0.20 13.98 -3.72
CA MET A 26 0.90 14.57 -4.48
C MET A 26 0.58 14.64 -5.98
N PHE A 27 -0.11 13.65 -6.53
CA PHE A 27 -0.44 13.62 -7.96
C PHE A 27 -1.50 14.64 -8.36
N THR A 28 -2.35 15.08 -7.42
CA THR A 28 -3.28 16.18 -7.69
C THR A 28 -2.57 17.54 -7.72
N GLU A 29 -1.43 17.67 -7.03
CA GLU A 29 -0.65 18.91 -6.97
C GLU A 29 0.42 19.01 -8.06
N PHE A 30 0.97 17.89 -8.52
CA PHE A 30 2.06 17.86 -9.50
C PHE A 30 1.66 17.16 -10.80
N SER A 31 1.81 17.85 -11.93
CA SER A 31 1.64 17.25 -13.25
C SER A 31 2.84 16.36 -13.57
N CYS A 32 2.65 15.05 -13.38
CA CYS A 32 3.68 14.03 -13.56
C CYS A 32 3.39 13.19 -14.81
N SER A 33 4.42 12.57 -15.39
CA SER A 33 4.24 11.68 -16.55
C SER A 33 3.34 10.49 -16.19
N ALA A 34 2.36 10.17 -17.04
CA ALA A 34 1.43 9.06 -16.83
C ALA A 34 2.12 7.71 -16.56
N ASP A 35 3.28 7.47 -17.20
CA ASP A 35 4.10 6.27 -16.96
C ASP A 35 4.67 6.22 -15.53
N LEU A 36 5.14 7.35 -15.00
CA LEU A 36 5.67 7.45 -13.64
C LEU A 36 4.54 7.28 -12.61
N LEU A 37 3.39 7.90 -12.85
CA LEU A 37 2.18 7.71 -12.04
C LEU A 37 1.78 6.23 -11.98
N SER A 38 1.70 5.57 -13.14
CA SER A 38 1.34 4.15 -13.21
C SER A 38 2.35 3.23 -12.51
N LYS A 39 3.65 3.55 -12.58
CA LYS A 39 4.69 2.78 -11.89
C LYS A 39 4.62 2.94 -10.38
N LEU A 40 4.40 4.17 -9.89
CA LEU A 40 4.26 4.44 -8.46
C LEU A 40 3.00 3.77 -7.89
N ASP A 41 1.86 3.91 -8.56
CA ASP A 41 0.60 3.27 -8.17
C ASP A 41 0.73 1.75 -8.03
N LYS A 42 1.27 1.09 -9.06
CA LYS A 42 1.52 -0.36 -9.04
C LYS A 42 2.48 -0.78 -7.94
N SER A 43 3.55 -0.01 -7.73
CA SER A 43 4.56 -0.33 -6.72
C SER A 43 3.97 -0.22 -5.31
N THR A 44 3.26 0.87 -5.01
CA THR A 44 2.69 1.10 -3.68
C THR A 44 1.55 0.13 -3.37
N THR A 45 0.68 -0.16 -4.35
CA THR A 45 -0.33 -1.23 -4.21
C THR A 45 0.32 -2.57 -3.91
N GLY A 46 1.44 -2.88 -4.58
CA GLY A 46 2.20 -4.11 -4.33
C GLY A 46 2.78 -4.19 -2.91
N ILE A 47 3.12 -3.07 -2.27
CA ILE A 47 3.60 -3.03 -0.88
C ILE A 47 2.46 -3.43 0.07
N VAL A 48 1.28 -2.81 -0.07
CA VAL A 48 0.10 -3.10 0.74
C VAL A 48 -0.27 -4.59 0.66
N LEU A 49 -0.31 -5.13 -0.56
CA LEU A 49 -0.61 -6.54 -0.81
C LEU A 49 0.41 -7.48 -0.17
N LYS A 50 1.71 -7.19 -0.31
CA LYS A 50 2.76 -8.03 0.29
C LYS A 50 2.71 -8.05 1.82
N ILE A 51 2.33 -6.94 2.45
CA ILE A 51 2.15 -6.88 3.90
C ILE A 51 0.93 -7.73 4.32
N ALA A 52 -0.18 -7.59 3.60
CA ALA A 52 -1.40 -8.37 3.84
C ALA A 52 -1.17 -9.88 3.68
N GLU A 53 -0.51 -10.29 2.61
CA GLU A 53 -0.13 -11.68 2.34
C GLU A 53 0.90 -12.22 3.33
N GLY A 54 1.87 -11.40 3.73
CA GLY A 54 2.93 -11.76 4.67
C GLY A 54 2.40 -12.17 6.05
N LYS A 55 1.32 -11.54 6.53
CA LYS A 55 0.63 -11.98 7.77
C LYS A 55 -0.27 -13.19 7.58
N GLY A 56 -0.70 -13.48 6.37
CA GLY A 56 -1.48 -14.68 6.03
C GLY A 56 -0.64 -15.96 5.96
N ARG A 57 0.67 -15.86 5.79
CA ARG A 57 1.59 -17.00 5.84
C ARG A 57 1.93 -17.33 7.30
N ARG A 58 1.32 -18.39 7.83
CA ARG A 58 1.88 -19.08 9.00
C ARG A 58 3.23 -19.72 8.61
N PRO A 59 4.23 -19.76 9.51
CA PRO A 59 5.37 -20.65 9.32
C PRO A 59 4.92 -22.12 9.30
#